data_AF-A0A1H3TDE1-F1
#
_entry.id   AF-A0A1H3TDE1-F1
#
_cell.length_a   1.000
_cell.length_b   1.000
_cell.length_c   1.000
_cell.angle_alpha   90.00
_cell.angle_beta   90.00
_cell.angle_gamma   90.00
#
_symmetry.space_group_name_H-M   'P 1'
#
loop_
_entity.id
_entity.type
_entity.pdbx_description
1 polymer ?
#
loop_
_entity_poly.entity_id
_entity_poly.type
_entity_poly.pdbx_seq_one_letter_code
_entity_poly.pdbx_strand_id
1 'polypeptide(L)'
;MPGGRLTHDERVAIAAGLAEGDGYAEIARGLGRPTSTVTREVARNGGPRGYAADRAHRATTRRARRQQPPLGADEPGPAGNAEQRRVFVEEFAAILAGAGIPRMVARVLSCLYTTDAGALTAGELVDRLRVSPASVSKAVAYLTAFDLLRRERIGRRERYVVDDDVWQRSWESSARAHLAWADAAARGAVVFGRESPAGVRLAELAGFFGRLGDDMSGGPSDAEVADVLTVTAALVHAGVALRPATLGNGLDWPATRVETALHDAVRRADLTGPVVIRRERGGGYRAIPRLTRTQRTALTALARSS
;
A
#
# COMPACT_ATOMS: atom_id res chain seq x y z
N MET A 1 3.72 -25.06 -33.70
CA MET A 1 3.98 -23.62 -33.42
C MET A 1 3.57 -23.32 -31.98
N PRO A 2 4.48 -23.22 -30.99
CA PRO A 2 4.08 -22.95 -29.62
C PRO A 2 3.85 -21.43 -29.44
N GLY A 3 2.77 -20.92 -30.03
CA GLY A 3 2.40 -19.50 -30.08
C GLY A 3 1.48 -19.04 -28.94
N GLY A 4 1.58 -19.65 -27.75
CA GLY A 4 0.81 -19.24 -26.57
C GLY A 4 1.34 -17.96 -25.93
N ARG A 5 0.50 -17.26 -25.16
CA ARG A 5 0.92 -16.15 -24.29
C ARG A 5 1.95 -16.65 -23.26
N LEU A 6 2.89 -15.77 -22.88
CA LEU A 6 3.84 -16.08 -21.81
C LEU A 6 3.12 -16.25 -20.47
N THR A 7 3.37 -17.37 -19.79
CA THR A 7 2.86 -17.66 -18.45
C THR A 7 3.50 -16.76 -17.40
N HIS A 8 3.02 -16.82 -16.15
CA HIS A 8 3.63 -16.10 -15.05
C HIS A 8 5.07 -16.58 -14.80
N ASP A 9 5.27 -17.89 -14.71
CA ASP A 9 6.58 -18.49 -14.44
C ASP A 9 7.61 -18.16 -15.53
N GLU A 10 7.20 -18.17 -16.80
CA GLU A 10 8.05 -17.73 -17.92
C GLU A 10 8.46 -16.26 -17.76
N ARG A 11 7.60 -15.40 -17.20
CA ARG A 11 7.92 -13.98 -16.96
C ARG A 11 8.86 -13.79 -15.78
N VAL A 12 8.75 -14.63 -14.74
CA VAL A 12 9.69 -14.66 -13.61
C VAL A 12 11.07 -15.06 -14.09
N ALA A 13 11.18 -16.10 -14.92
CA ALA A 13 12.43 -16.53 -15.52
C ALA A 13 13.05 -15.46 -16.45
N ILE A 14 12.24 -14.70 -17.20
CA ILE A 14 12.75 -13.53 -17.94
C ILE A 14 13.34 -12.48 -16.99
N ALA A 15 12.68 -12.19 -15.87
CA ALA A 15 13.19 -11.21 -14.91
C ALA A 15 14.49 -11.66 -14.25
N ALA A 16 14.60 -12.94 -13.89
CA ALA A 16 15.82 -13.54 -13.34
C ALA A 16 16.99 -13.45 -14.31
N GLY A 17 16.82 -13.91 -15.57
CA GLY A 17 17.89 -13.84 -16.57
C GLY A 17 18.34 -12.41 -16.87
N LEU A 18 17.42 -11.43 -16.85
CA LEU A 18 17.80 -10.01 -17.00
C LEU A 18 18.60 -9.47 -15.81
N ALA A 19 18.32 -9.94 -14.59
CA ALA A 19 19.08 -9.57 -13.40
C ALA A 19 20.48 -10.18 -13.38
N GLU A 20 20.63 -11.39 -13.95
CA GLU A 20 21.91 -12.09 -14.13
C GLU A 20 22.73 -11.54 -15.31
N GLY A 21 22.11 -10.71 -16.16
CA GLY A 21 22.77 -10.06 -17.29
C GLY A 21 22.70 -10.83 -18.61
N ASP A 22 21.87 -11.87 -18.68
CA ASP A 22 21.70 -12.70 -19.87
C ASP A 22 21.14 -11.92 -21.05
N GLY A 23 21.59 -12.27 -22.25
CA GLY A 23 21.04 -11.74 -23.49
C GLY A 23 19.63 -12.29 -23.77
N TYR A 24 18.77 -11.52 -24.44
CA TYR A 24 17.39 -11.95 -24.75
C TYR A 24 17.29 -13.28 -25.52
N ALA A 25 18.29 -13.61 -26.34
CA ALA A 25 18.34 -14.86 -27.09
C ALA A 25 18.58 -16.08 -26.20
N GLU A 26 19.31 -15.89 -25.11
CA GLU A 26 19.64 -16.93 -24.14
C GLU A 26 18.45 -17.24 -23.23
N ILE A 27 17.84 -16.19 -22.69
CA ILE A 27 16.58 -16.27 -21.94
C ILE A 27 15.50 -16.98 -22.79
N ALA A 28 15.37 -16.60 -24.06
CA ALA A 28 14.39 -17.22 -24.95
C ALA A 28 14.63 -18.71 -25.19
N ARG A 29 15.90 -19.13 -25.30
CA ARG A 29 16.30 -20.53 -25.47
C ARG A 29 15.96 -21.36 -24.22
N GLY A 30 16.25 -20.83 -23.03
CA GLY A 30 15.91 -21.47 -21.75
C GLY A 30 14.40 -21.70 -21.57
N LEU A 31 13.58 -20.81 -22.15
CA LEU A 31 12.13 -20.91 -22.11
C LEU A 31 11.51 -21.72 -23.26
N GLY A 32 12.30 -22.16 -24.24
CA GLY A 32 11.77 -22.78 -25.46
C GLY A 32 10.89 -21.83 -26.27
N ARG A 33 11.14 -20.51 -26.21
CA ARG A 33 10.35 -19.47 -26.88
C ARG A 33 11.17 -18.73 -27.96
N PRO A 34 10.52 -18.15 -28.98
CA PRO A 34 11.21 -17.28 -29.92
C PRO A 34 11.80 -16.04 -29.23
N THR A 35 13.01 -15.63 -29.61
CA THR A 35 13.67 -14.42 -29.06
C THR A 35 12.81 -13.16 -29.20
N SER A 36 12.10 -13.04 -30.32
CA SER A 36 11.17 -11.92 -30.57
C SER A 36 10.01 -11.84 -29.57
N THR A 37 9.66 -12.94 -28.90
CA THR A 37 8.65 -12.94 -27.83
C THR A 37 9.20 -12.26 -26.58
N VAL A 38 10.41 -12.63 -26.15
CA VAL A 38 11.08 -12.03 -24.98
C VAL A 38 11.38 -10.56 -25.24
N THR A 39 11.92 -10.19 -26.40
CA THR A 39 12.22 -8.79 -26.73
C THR A 39 10.96 -7.91 -26.70
N ARG A 40 9.85 -8.37 -27.31
CA ARG A 40 8.58 -7.61 -27.32
C ARG A 40 7.95 -7.54 -25.94
N GLU A 41 8.07 -8.59 -25.14
CA GLU A 41 7.60 -8.61 -23.77
C GLU A 41 8.34 -7.59 -22.91
N VAL A 42 9.67 -7.63 -22.92
CA VAL A 42 10.53 -6.72 -22.14
C VAL A 42 10.33 -5.26 -22.56
N ALA A 43 10.35 -4.99 -23.88
CA ALA A 43 10.13 -3.65 -24.41
C ALA A 43 8.77 -3.07 -24.01
N ARG A 44 7.71 -3.90 -23.97
CA ARG A 44 6.35 -3.47 -23.63
C ARG A 44 6.14 -3.20 -22.13
N ASN A 45 7.03 -3.68 -21.26
CA ASN A 45 6.85 -3.66 -19.81
C ASN A 45 8.00 -2.99 -19.05
N GLY A 46 8.60 -1.95 -19.65
CA GLY A 46 9.57 -1.07 -18.97
C GLY A 46 11.02 -1.25 -19.40
N GLY A 47 11.29 -2.12 -20.39
CA GLY A 47 12.65 -2.36 -20.87
C GLY A 47 13.52 -3.16 -19.89
N PRO A 48 14.77 -3.48 -20.24
CA PRO A 48 15.60 -4.43 -19.50
C PRO A 48 15.87 -4.01 -18.05
N ARG A 49 16.13 -2.72 -17.80
CA ARG A 49 16.41 -2.18 -16.45
C ARG A 49 15.15 -1.96 -15.60
N GLY A 50 13.98 -1.99 -16.22
CA GLY A 50 12.69 -1.70 -15.57
C GLY A 50 11.71 -2.87 -15.67
N TYR A 51 12.15 -4.06 -16.07
CA TYR A 51 11.27 -5.20 -16.25
C TYR A 51 10.95 -5.84 -14.88
N ALA A 52 9.66 -6.07 -14.61
CA ALA A 52 9.21 -6.76 -13.40
C ALA A 52 8.09 -7.74 -13.76
N ALA A 53 8.26 -9.01 -13.39
CA ALA A 53 7.39 -10.11 -13.80
C ALA A 53 5.92 -9.92 -13.37
N ASP A 54 5.69 -9.58 -12.10
CA ASP A 54 4.34 -9.38 -11.54
C ASP A 54 3.59 -8.23 -12.21
N ARG A 55 4.30 -7.14 -12.52
CA ARG A 55 3.74 -5.98 -13.21
C ARG A 55 3.38 -6.34 -14.65
N ALA A 56 4.27 -7.05 -15.35
CA ALA A 56 4.05 -7.47 -16.73
C ALA A 56 2.89 -8.47 -16.85
N HIS A 57 2.78 -9.40 -15.88
CA HIS A 57 1.69 -10.36 -15.81
C HIS A 57 0.35 -9.66 -15.57
N ARG A 58 0.25 -8.80 -14.53
CA ARG A 58 -0.96 -8.00 -14.25
C ARG A 58 -1.37 -7.11 -15.42
N ALA A 59 -0.42 -6.45 -16.08
CA ALA A 59 -0.70 -5.62 -17.26
C ALA A 59 -1.29 -6.43 -18.44
N THR A 60 -0.83 -7.66 -18.63
CA THR A 60 -1.34 -8.56 -19.67
C THR A 60 -2.77 -9.02 -19.37
N THR A 61 -3.05 -9.40 -18.12
CA THR A 61 -4.40 -9.77 -17.66
C THR A 61 -5.37 -8.59 -17.79
N ARG A 62 -4.95 -7.38 -17.41
CA ARG A 62 -5.75 -6.14 -17.57
C ARG A 62 -6.11 -5.84 -19.03
N ARG A 63 -5.16 -6.00 -19.96
CA ARG A 63 -5.42 -5.79 -21.39
C ARG A 63 -6.35 -6.86 -21.96
N ALA A 64 -6.22 -8.10 -21.51
CA ALA A 64 -7.11 -9.18 -21.92
C ALA A 64 -8.55 -8.92 -21.46
N ARG A 65 -8.75 -8.46 -20.22
CA ARG A 65 -10.06 -8.03 -19.70
C ARG A 65 -10.64 -6.83 -20.47
N ARG A 66 -9.82 -5.83 -20.81
CA ARG A 66 -10.25 -4.67 -21.62
C ARG A 66 -10.62 -4.99 -23.07
N GLN A 67 -10.04 -6.05 -23.64
CA GLN A 67 -10.30 -6.45 -25.03
C GLN A 67 -11.44 -7.45 -25.19
N GLN A 68 -12.00 -7.98 -24.09
CA GLN A 68 -13.26 -8.70 -24.20
C GLN A 68 -14.35 -7.69 -24.61
N PRO A 69 -15.00 -7.86 -25.79
CA PRO A 69 -16.30 -7.24 -26.01
C PRO A 69 -17.21 -7.68 -24.86
N PRO A 70 -18.22 -6.90 -24.48
CA PRO A 70 -19.17 -7.39 -23.48
C PRO A 70 -19.75 -8.68 -24.05
N LEU A 71 -19.42 -9.81 -23.41
CA LEU A 71 -20.35 -10.93 -23.40
C LEU A 71 -21.69 -10.29 -22.99
N GLY A 72 -22.72 -10.56 -23.79
CA GLY A 72 -24.03 -9.92 -23.67
C GLY A 72 -24.47 -9.84 -22.22
N ALA A 73 -25.20 -8.77 -21.90
CA ALA A 73 -25.86 -8.52 -20.61
C ALA A 73 -26.03 -9.82 -19.81
N ASP A 74 -25.35 -9.93 -18.65
CA ASP A 74 -25.35 -11.09 -17.74
C ASP A 74 -26.28 -12.19 -18.26
N GLU A 75 -25.78 -13.13 -19.07
CA GLU A 75 -26.62 -14.26 -19.46
C GLU A 75 -27.18 -14.83 -18.15
N PRO A 76 -28.52 -14.85 -17.98
CA PRO A 76 -29.09 -15.24 -16.72
C PRO A 76 -28.70 -16.69 -16.49
N GLY A 77 -27.68 -16.88 -15.66
CA GLY A 77 -27.40 -18.19 -15.08
C GLY A 77 -28.70 -18.74 -14.48
N PRO A 78 -28.82 -20.07 -14.32
CA PRO A 78 -30.06 -20.72 -13.91
C PRO A 78 -30.73 -19.95 -12.76
N ALA A 79 -32.03 -19.69 -12.83
CA ALA A 79 -32.75 -18.69 -12.03
C ALA A 79 -32.45 -18.71 -10.51
N GLY A 80 -32.08 -19.87 -9.94
CA GLY A 80 -31.59 -19.98 -8.57
C GLY A 80 -30.36 -19.12 -8.26
N ASN A 81 -29.49 -18.91 -9.24
CA ASN A 81 -28.26 -18.13 -9.15
C ASN A 81 -28.52 -16.60 -9.20
N ALA A 82 -29.68 -16.15 -9.71
CA ALA A 82 -30.01 -14.73 -9.75
C ALA A 82 -30.55 -14.22 -8.40
N GLU A 83 -31.38 -15.00 -7.73
CA GLU A 83 -31.89 -14.66 -6.39
C GLU A 83 -30.78 -14.78 -5.34
N GLN A 84 -29.97 -15.84 -5.40
CA GLN A 84 -28.78 -15.98 -4.53
C GLN A 84 -27.82 -14.80 -4.68
N ARG A 85 -27.58 -14.33 -5.92
CA ARG A 85 -26.76 -13.13 -6.17
C ARG A 85 -27.36 -11.86 -5.58
N ARG A 86 -28.68 -11.68 -5.65
CA ARG A 86 -29.36 -10.52 -5.02
C ARG A 86 -29.27 -10.55 -3.51
N VAL A 87 -29.53 -11.71 -2.90
CA VAL A 87 -29.39 -11.91 -1.46
C VAL A 87 -27.98 -11.56 -1.01
N PHE A 88 -26.96 -12.10 -1.68
CA PHE A 88 -25.56 -11.78 -1.37
C PHE A 88 -25.23 -10.29 -1.52
N VAL A 89 -25.72 -9.63 -2.58
CA VAL A 89 -25.51 -8.17 -2.78
C VAL A 89 -26.06 -7.36 -1.61
N GLU A 90 -27.26 -7.70 -1.13
CA GLU A 90 -27.87 -7.01 0.01
C GLU A 90 -27.18 -7.35 1.34
N GLU A 91 -26.76 -8.60 1.56
CA GLU A 91 -25.98 -9.01 2.73
C GLU A 91 -24.62 -8.28 2.78
N PHE A 92 -23.89 -8.26 1.67
CA PHE A 92 -22.62 -7.57 1.59
C PHE A 92 -22.80 -6.05 1.76
N ALA A 93 -23.86 -5.47 1.19
CA ALA A 93 -24.19 -4.07 1.40
C ALA A 93 -24.54 -3.76 2.87
N ALA A 94 -25.17 -4.68 3.59
CA ALA A 94 -25.48 -4.52 5.01
C ALA A 94 -24.20 -4.51 5.87
N ILE A 95 -23.23 -5.38 5.56
CA ILE A 95 -21.91 -5.40 6.23
C ILE A 95 -21.19 -4.06 6.03
N LEU A 96 -21.11 -3.59 4.78
CA LEU A 96 -20.50 -2.31 4.45
C LEU A 96 -21.22 -1.13 5.14
N ALA A 97 -22.55 -1.19 5.24
CA ALA A 97 -23.32 -0.18 5.96
C ALA A 97 -23.03 -0.19 7.46
N GLY A 98 -22.84 -1.36 8.07
CA GLY A 98 -22.40 -1.50 9.46
C GLY A 98 -21.03 -0.87 9.73
N ALA A 99 -20.16 -0.78 8.71
CA ALA A 99 -18.86 -0.09 8.77
C ALA A 99 -18.95 1.43 8.57
N GLY A 100 -20.16 2.00 8.50
CA GLY A 100 -20.38 3.45 8.39
C GLY A 100 -20.57 3.97 6.95
N ILE A 101 -20.58 3.10 5.94
CA ILE A 101 -20.87 3.50 4.55
C ILE A 101 -22.38 3.75 4.41
N PRO A 102 -22.83 4.84 3.77
CA PRO A 102 -24.26 5.07 3.56
C PRO A 102 -24.93 3.92 2.81
N ARG A 103 -26.11 3.48 3.24
CA ARG A 103 -26.77 2.26 2.74
C ARG A 103 -26.87 2.17 1.22
N MET A 104 -27.22 3.26 0.54
CA MET A 104 -27.30 3.26 -0.94
C MET A 104 -25.93 3.23 -1.62
N VAL A 105 -24.91 3.82 -1.01
CA VAL A 105 -23.52 3.74 -1.48
C VAL A 105 -23.03 2.30 -1.39
N ALA A 106 -23.28 1.65 -0.25
CA ALA A 106 -22.94 0.25 -0.04
C ALA A 106 -23.61 -0.67 -1.07
N ARG A 107 -24.90 -0.47 -1.37
CA ARG A 107 -25.62 -1.25 -2.40
C ARG A 107 -25.04 -1.06 -3.80
N VAL A 108 -24.73 0.18 -4.20
CA VAL A 108 -24.08 0.45 -5.50
C VAL A 108 -22.71 -0.20 -5.58
N LEU A 109 -21.92 -0.10 -4.50
CA LEU A 109 -20.59 -0.70 -4.43
C LEU A 109 -20.66 -2.23 -4.51
N SER A 110 -21.58 -2.86 -3.77
CA SER A 110 -21.83 -4.31 -3.84
C SER A 110 -22.19 -4.76 -5.25
N CYS A 111 -23.11 -4.05 -5.94
CA CYS A 111 -23.46 -4.37 -7.32
C CYS A 111 -22.27 -4.29 -8.29
N LEU A 112 -21.39 -3.32 -8.11
CA LEU A 112 -20.19 -3.16 -8.94
C LEU A 112 -19.15 -4.25 -8.66
N TYR A 113 -19.02 -4.74 -7.42
CA TYR A 113 -18.13 -5.86 -7.09
C TYR A 113 -18.61 -7.20 -7.61
N THR A 114 -19.92 -7.42 -7.67
CA THR A 114 -20.49 -8.73 -8.01
C THR A 114 -20.88 -8.86 -9.47
N THR A 115 -20.55 -7.89 -10.33
CA THR A 115 -20.88 -7.95 -11.76
C THR A 115 -19.78 -8.64 -12.55
N ASP A 116 -20.14 -9.69 -13.28
CA ASP A 116 -19.22 -10.42 -14.15
C ASP A 116 -18.73 -9.56 -15.33
N ALA A 117 -19.48 -8.50 -15.68
CA ALA A 117 -19.13 -7.53 -16.72
C ALA A 117 -17.98 -6.59 -16.31
N GLY A 118 -17.62 -6.53 -15.02
CA GLY A 118 -16.57 -5.66 -14.46
C GLY A 118 -16.87 -4.15 -14.52
N ALA A 119 -18.00 -3.74 -15.09
CA ALA A 119 -18.43 -2.34 -15.19
C ALA A 119 -19.95 -2.24 -15.35
N LEU A 120 -20.57 -1.22 -14.76
CA LEU A 120 -22.00 -0.94 -14.92
C LEU A 120 -22.26 0.52 -15.28
N THR A 121 -23.28 0.76 -16.11
CA THR A 121 -23.82 2.08 -16.40
C THR A 121 -24.80 2.53 -15.31
N ALA A 122 -25.13 3.83 -15.29
CA ALA A 122 -26.15 4.35 -14.38
C ALA A 122 -27.53 3.68 -14.58
N GLY A 123 -27.90 3.36 -15.82
CA GLY A 123 -29.15 2.66 -16.14
C GLY A 123 -29.18 1.24 -15.60
N GLU A 124 -28.10 0.49 -15.79
CA GLU A 124 -28.00 -0.89 -15.26
C GLU A 124 -28.02 -0.91 -13.73
N LEU A 125 -27.43 0.09 -13.06
CA LEU A 125 -27.52 0.22 -11.61
C LEU A 125 -28.95 0.52 -11.15
N VAL A 126 -29.68 1.40 -11.86
CA VAL A 126 -31.10 1.69 -11.59
C VAL A 126 -31.94 0.42 -11.70
N ASP A 127 -31.75 -0.34 -12.78
CA ASP A 127 -32.52 -1.55 -13.07
C ASP A 127 -32.23 -2.67 -12.05
N ARG A 128 -30.94 -2.89 -11.73
CA ARG A 128 -30.53 -3.94 -10.78
C ARG A 128 -30.96 -3.64 -9.35
N LEU A 129 -30.79 -2.39 -8.90
CA LEU A 129 -31.09 -2.00 -7.52
C LEU A 129 -32.56 -1.64 -7.30
N ARG A 130 -33.33 -1.44 -8.38
CA ARG A 130 -34.71 -0.96 -8.39
C ARG A 130 -34.85 0.36 -7.61
N VAL A 131 -33.99 1.32 -7.93
CA VAL A 131 -33.93 2.63 -7.27
C VAL A 131 -33.94 3.77 -8.29
N SER A 132 -34.22 4.98 -7.84
CA SER A 132 -34.26 6.14 -8.73
C SER A 132 -32.88 6.48 -9.33
N PRO A 133 -32.82 7.06 -10.55
CA PRO A 133 -31.58 7.57 -11.13
C PRO A 133 -30.87 8.59 -10.21
N ALA A 134 -31.63 9.41 -9.49
CA ALA A 134 -31.07 10.37 -8.55
C ALA A 134 -30.33 9.70 -7.37
N SER A 135 -30.85 8.58 -6.87
CA SER A 135 -30.20 7.79 -5.82
C SER A 135 -28.87 7.23 -6.31
N VAL A 136 -28.83 6.69 -7.53
CA VAL A 136 -27.59 6.19 -8.16
C VAL A 136 -26.60 7.32 -8.35
N SER A 137 -27.02 8.47 -8.89
CA SER A 137 -26.13 9.62 -9.09
C SER A 137 -25.50 10.13 -7.79
N LYS A 138 -26.26 10.21 -6.69
CA LYS A 138 -25.73 10.60 -5.38
C LYS A 138 -24.73 9.58 -4.84
N ALA A 139 -25.02 8.29 -4.98
CA ALA A 139 -24.12 7.23 -4.54
C ALA A 139 -22.81 7.21 -5.35
N VAL A 140 -22.89 7.37 -6.67
CA VAL A 140 -21.72 7.50 -7.55
C VAL A 140 -20.89 8.73 -7.22
N ALA A 141 -21.54 9.88 -6.95
CA ALA A 141 -20.83 11.10 -6.55
C ALA A 141 -20.06 10.89 -5.23
N TYR A 142 -20.68 10.23 -4.25
CA TYR A 142 -20.01 9.85 -3.00
C TYR A 142 -18.79 8.95 -3.27
N LEU A 143 -18.97 7.85 -4.02
CA LEU A 143 -17.88 6.93 -4.33
C LEU A 143 -16.75 7.62 -5.11
N THR A 144 -17.07 8.54 -6.02
CA THR A 144 -16.08 9.33 -6.75
C THR A 144 -15.29 10.24 -5.81
N ALA A 145 -15.94 10.87 -4.83
CA ALA A 145 -15.28 11.75 -3.86
C ALA A 145 -14.27 11.01 -2.96
N PHE A 146 -14.53 9.73 -2.68
CA PHE A 146 -13.63 8.86 -1.91
C PHE A 146 -12.64 8.05 -2.77
N ASP A 147 -12.56 8.38 -4.08
CA ASP A 147 -11.76 7.66 -5.08
C ASP A 147 -12.03 6.15 -5.14
N LEU A 148 -13.26 5.76 -4.77
CA LEU A 148 -13.76 4.39 -4.72
C LEU A 148 -14.33 3.91 -6.07
N LEU A 149 -14.29 4.74 -7.11
CA LEU A 149 -14.96 4.47 -8.38
C LEU A 149 -14.30 5.23 -9.53
N ARG A 150 -13.97 4.52 -10.62
CA ARG A 150 -13.45 5.12 -11.85
C ARG A 150 -14.57 5.23 -12.90
N ARG A 151 -14.61 6.36 -13.60
CA ARG A 151 -15.51 6.57 -14.74
C ARG A 151 -14.77 6.28 -16.03
N GLU A 152 -15.27 5.33 -16.80
CA GLU A 152 -14.81 5.03 -18.15
C GLU A 152 -15.86 5.47 -19.17
N ARG A 153 -15.41 6.05 -20.28
CA ARG A 153 -16.30 6.50 -21.36
C ARG A 153 -16.12 5.60 -22.57
N ILE A 154 -17.19 4.94 -22.97
CA ILE A 154 -17.24 4.15 -24.22
C ILE A 154 -18.32 4.79 -25.10
N GLY A 155 -17.88 5.59 -26.07
CA GLY A 155 -18.77 6.40 -26.90
C GLY A 155 -19.51 7.48 -26.10
N ARG A 156 -20.85 7.45 -26.12
CA ARG A 156 -21.71 8.43 -25.42
C ARG A 156 -22.11 8.01 -24.01
N ARG A 157 -21.84 6.77 -23.59
CA ARG A 157 -22.26 6.23 -22.28
C ARG A 157 -21.08 6.18 -21.31
N GLU A 158 -21.34 6.55 -20.07
CA GLU A 158 -20.41 6.38 -18.96
C GLU A 158 -20.63 5.03 -18.28
N ARG A 159 -19.52 4.36 -17.96
CA ARG A 159 -19.46 3.13 -17.19
C ARG A 159 -18.67 3.37 -15.93
N TYR A 160 -19.15 2.79 -14.85
CA TYR A 160 -18.53 2.83 -13.54
C TYR A 160 -17.80 1.53 -13.29
N VAL A 161 -16.53 1.65 -12.92
CA VAL A 161 -15.61 0.53 -12.72
C VAL A 161 -15.07 0.61 -11.29
N VAL A 162 -15.10 -0.52 -10.62
CA VAL A 162 -14.33 -0.74 -9.39
C VAL A 162 -13.10 -1.53 -9.79
N ASP A 163 -11.98 -0.82 -9.93
CA ASP A 163 -10.70 -1.36 -10.39
C ASP A 163 -9.97 -2.08 -9.25
N ASP A 164 -9.07 -3.03 -9.55
CA ASP A 164 -8.37 -3.85 -8.53
C ASP A 164 -7.54 -3.00 -7.54
N ASP A 165 -7.19 -1.76 -7.93
CA ASP A 165 -6.37 -0.81 -7.16
C ASP A 165 -7.20 0.30 -6.48
N VAL A 166 -8.53 0.26 -6.60
CA VAL A 166 -9.44 1.23 -5.96
C VAL A 166 -9.31 1.18 -4.44
N TRP A 167 -9.21 -0.01 -3.86
CA TRP A 167 -8.95 -0.14 -2.43
C TRP A 167 -7.59 0.44 -2.08
N GLN A 168 -6.55 0.20 -2.86
CA GLN A 168 -5.22 0.74 -2.59
C GLN A 168 -5.23 2.28 -2.62
N ARG A 169 -5.84 2.90 -3.64
CA ARG A 169 -5.94 4.37 -3.71
C ARG A 169 -6.81 4.97 -2.60
N SER A 170 -7.93 4.33 -2.29
CA SER A 170 -8.82 4.76 -1.20
C SER A 170 -8.15 4.59 0.17
N TRP A 171 -7.37 3.53 0.33
CA TRP A 171 -6.55 3.24 1.51
C TRP A 171 -5.43 4.26 1.68
N GLU A 172 -4.69 4.58 0.61
CA GLU A 172 -3.68 5.66 0.58
C GLU A 172 -4.31 7.04 0.83
N SER A 173 -5.49 7.31 0.26
CA SER A 173 -6.24 8.55 0.49
C SER A 173 -6.70 8.68 1.94
N SER A 174 -7.17 7.57 2.53
CA SER A 174 -7.54 7.50 3.94
C SER A 174 -6.33 7.66 4.84
N ALA A 175 -5.18 7.04 4.52
CA ALA A 175 -3.93 7.22 5.23
C ALA A 175 -3.52 8.71 5.25
N ARG A 176 -3.55 9.39 4.10
CA ARG A 176 -3.29 10.83 4.00
C ARG A 176 -4.25 11.67 4.85
N ALA A 177 -5.54 11.33 4.86
CA ALA A 177 -6.52 12.05 5.67
C ALA A 177 -6.25 11.90 7.18
N HIS A 178 -5.91 10.70 7.64
CA HIS A 178 -5.54 10.45 9.04
C HIS A 178 -4.23 11.15 9.42
N LEU A 179 -3.22 11.17 8.55
CA LEU A 179 -1.98 11.94 8.77
C LEU A 179 -2.27 13.45 8.86
N ALA A 180 -3.17 13.98 8.01
CA ALA A 180 -3.59 15.38 8.09
C ALA A 180 -4.30 15.71 9.41
N TRP A 181 -5.11 14.78 9.94
CA TRP A 181 -5.71 14.92 11.27
C TRP A 181 -4.66 14.90 12.38
N ALA A 182 -3.67 14.01 12.27
CA ALA A 182 -2.57 13.93 13.22
C ALA A 182 -1.79 15.25 13.29
N ASP A 183 -1.45 15.82 12.13
CA ASP A 183 -0.78 17.10 12.01
C ASP A 183 -1.62 18.26 12.57
N ALA A 184 -2.92 18.28 12.27
CA ALA A 184 -3.82 19.30 12.81
C ALA A 184 -3.92 19.23 14.33
N ALA A 185 -4.01 18.02 14.89
CA ALA A 185 -4.06 17.78 16.32
C ALA A 185 -2.75 18.14 17.02
N ALA A 186 -1.60 17.82 16.41
CA ALA A 186 -0.29 18.19 16.92
C ALA A 186 -0.11 19.72 16.99
N ARG A 187 -0.56 20.45 15.95
CA ARG A 187 -0.60 21.92 15.97
C ARG A 187 -1.54 22.44 17.06
N GLY A 188 -2.73 21.85 17.17
CA GLY A 188 -3.71 22.19 18.19
C GLY A 188 -3.15 22.03 19.61
N ALA A 189 -2.42 20.95 19.88
CA ALA A 189 -1.81 20.71 21.19
C ALA A 189 -0.82 21.82 21.60
N VAL A 190 -0.14 22.44 20.63
CA VAL A 190 0.73 23.61 20.88
C VAL A 190 -0.12 24.86 21.16
N VAL A 191 -1.15 25.12 20.34
CA VAL A 191 -2.03 26.29 20.47
C VAL A 191 -2.74 26.33 21.82
N PHE A 192 -3.27 25.20 22.28
CA PHE A 192 -3.98 25.10 23.56
C PHE A 192 -3.04 24.90 24.77
N GLY A 193 -1.73 24.89 24.55
CA GLY A 193 -0.72 24.57 25.56
C GLY A 193 -0.62 23.08 25.84
N ARG A 194 0.58 22.52 25.70
CA ARG A 194 0.84 21.07 25.75
C ARG A 194 0.46 20.40 27.06
N GLU A 195 0.58 21.13 28.16
CA GLU A 195 0.26 20.65 29.51
C GLU A 195 -1.21 20.87 29.89
N SER A 196 -1.99 21.58 29.05
CA SER A 196 -3.40 21.77 29.34
C SER A 196 -4.17 20.47 29.08
N PRO A 197 -5.32 20.24 29.76
CA PRO A 197 -6.16 19.07 29.48
C PRO A 197 -6.57 18.94 28.01
N ALA A 198 -6.74 20.06 27.31
CA ALA A 198 -7.04 20.07 25.87
C ALA A 198 -5.80 19.70 25.04
N GLY A 199 -4.62 20.22 25.40
CA GLY A 199 -3.36 19.90 24.76
C GLY A 199 -2.99 18.43 24.87
N VAL A 200 -3.19 17.83 26.05
CA VAL A 200 -2.96 16.40 26.29
C VAL A 200 -3.84 15.53 25.38
N ARG A 201 -5.16 15.78 25.33
CA ARG A 201 -6.08 15.04 24.44
C ARG A 201 -5.72 15.18 22.96
N LEU A 202 -5.32 16.38 22.53
CA LEU A 202 -4.91 16.63 21.15
C LEU A 202 -3.58 15.94 20.83
N ALA A 203 -2.64 15.85 21.78
CA ALA A 203 -1.40 15.12 21.61
C ALA A 203 -1.64 13.60 21.53
N GLU A 204 -2.56 13.06 22.33
CA GLU A 204 -2.99 11.66 22.22
C GLU A 204 -3.63 11.36 20.86
N LEU A 205 -4.54 12.23 20.40
CA LEU A 205 -5.19 12.11 19.11
C LEU A 205 -4.18 12.18 17.96
N ALA A 206 -3.20 13.08 18.04
CA ALA A 206 -2.10 13.15 17.08
C ALA A 206 -1.29 11.86 17.02
N GLY A 207 -0.93 11.30 18.19
CA GLY A 207 -0.18 10.06 18.26
C GLY A 207 -0.96 8.86 17.71
N PHE A 208 -2.26 8.77 17.99
CA PHE A 208 -3.12 7.69 17.50
C PHE A 208 -3.26 7.73 15.97
N PHE A 209 -3.70 8.85 15.42
CA PHE A 209 -3.92 8.97 13.97
C PHE A 209 -2.63 8.97 13.16
N GLY A 210 -1.51 9.40 13.76
CA GLY A 210 -0.19 9.27 13.15
C GLY A 210 0.18 7.80 12.93
N ARG A 211 0.10 6.98 14.00
CA ARG A 211 0.37 5.53 13.89
C ARG A 211 -0.60 4.84 12.94
N LEU A 212 -1.89 5.14 13.05
CA LEU A 212 -2.90 4.56 12.16
C LEU A 212 -2.65 4.93 10.70
N GLY A 213 -2.30 6.18 10.40
CA GLY A 213 -1.95 6.62 9.06
C GLY A 213 -0.72 5.91 8.51
N ASP A 214 0.32 5.73 9.33
CA ASP A 214 1.55 5.01 8.95
C ASP A 214 1.27 3.53 8.69
N ASP A 215 0.50 2.86 9.56
CA ASP A 215 0.09 1.46 9.39
C ASP A 215 -0.78 1.29 8.13
N MET A 216 -1.73 2.21 7.91
CA MET A 216 -2.53 2.27 6.69
C MET A 216 -1.71 2.64 5.45
N SER A 217 -0.48 3.12 5.56
CA SER A 217 0.37 3.34 4.38
C SER A 217 1.08 2.05 3.93
N GLY A 218 0.82 0.92 4.61
CA GLY A 218 1.54 -0.33 4.46
C GLY A 218 2.64 -0.52 5.49
N GLY A 219 2.75 0.38 6.47
CA GLY A 219 3.90 0.45 7.36
C GLY A 219 5.18 0.82 6.61
N PRO A 220 6.34 0.84 7.30
CA PRO A 220 7.63 0.91 6.60
C PRO A 220 7.75 -0.27 5.62
N SER A 221 8.30 -0.03 4.43
CA SER A 221 8.82 -1.11 3.60
C SER A 221 9.88 -1.92 4.36
N ASP A 222 10.08 -3.18 3.98
CA ASP A 222 11.14 -4.02 4.56
C ASP A 222 12.53 -3.36 4.47
N ALA A 223 12.77 -2.58 3.41
CA ALA A 223 13.99 -1.78 3.25
C ALA A 223 14.12 -0.68 4.29
N GLU A 224 13.04 0.04 4.61
CA GLU A 224 13.02 1.08 5.65
C GLU A 224 13.17 0.47 7.05
N VAL A 225 12.57 -0.69 7.31
CA VAL A 225 12.80 -1.44 8.55
C VAL A 225 14.27 -1.85 8.66
N ALA A 226 14.83 -2.42 7.59
CA ALA A 226 16.24 -2.81 7.56
C ALA A 226 17.16 -1.61 7.78
N ASP A 227 16.82 -0.43 7.26
CA ASP A 227 17.57 0.79 7.44
C ASP A 227 17.58 1.27 8.89
N VAL A 228 16.41 1.29 9.52
CA VAL A 228 16.25 1.61 10.95
C VAL A 228 17.05 0.66 11.83
N LEU A 229 16.97 -0.65 11.55
CA LEU A 229 17.72 -1.67 12.29
C LEU A 229 19.24 -1.52 12.10
N THR A 230 19.68 -1.19 10.88
CA THR A 230 21.11 -1.03 10.57
C THR A 230 21.71 0.19 11.28
N VAL A 231 21.05 1.36 11.22
CA VAL A 231 21.55 2.55 11.95
C VAL A 231 21.50 2.34 13.46
N THR A 232 20.51 1.61 13.96
CA THR A 232 20.40 1.23 15.38
C THR A 232 21.55 0.32 15.80
N ALA A 233 21.85 -0.72 15.02
CA ALA A 233 22.96 -1.64 15.27
C ALA A 233 24.31 -0.89 15.26
N ALA A 234 24.51 0.02 14.30
CA ALA A 234 25.72 0.82 14.22
C ALA A 234 25.91 1.76 15.44
N LEU A 235 24.83 2.38 15.92
CA LEU A 235 24.87 3.20 17.14
C LEU A 235 25.12 2.38 18.40
N VAL A 236 24.55 1.15 18.48
CA VAL A 236 24.82 0.22 19.58
C VAL A 236 26.29 -0.22 19.56
N HIS A 237 26.82 -0.58 18.39
CA HIS A 237 28.21 -0.98 18.20
C HIS A 237 29.19 0.14 18.58
N ALA A 238 28.91 1.37 18.13
CA ALA A 238 29.77 2.51 18.42
C ALA A 238 29.79 2.90 19.92
N GLY A 239 28.67 2.70 20.64
CA GLY A 239 28.56 3.02 22.07
C GLY A 239 28.59 4.52 22.43
N VAL A 240 28.85 5.38 21.45
CA VAL A 240 28.96 6.85 21.55
C VAL A 240 27.92 7.54 20.66
N ALA A 241 27.71 8.84 20.88
CA ALA A 241 26.84 9.61 20.01
C ALA A 241 27.55 9.89 18.67
N LEU A 242 26.90 9.56 17.54
CA LEU A 242 27.43 9.79 16.19
C LEU A 242 26.58 10.78 15.42
N ARG A 243 27.22 11.66 14.64
CA ARG A 243 26.53 12.54 13.70
C ARG A 243 26.14 11.77 12.43
N PRO A 244 25.05 12.15 11.73
CA PRO A 244 24.62 11.47 10.51
C PRO A 244 25.72 11.32 9.46
N ALA A 245 26.52 12.37 9.23
CA ALA A 245 27.63 12.33 8.29
C ALA A 245 28.71 11.27 8.65
N THR A 246 29.06 11.18 9.93
CA THR A 246 30.03 10.17 10.41
C THR A 246 29.48 8.76 10.26
N LEU A 247 28.19 8.58 10.55
CA LEU A 247 27.51 7.30 10.41
C LEU A 247 27.39 6.88 8.94
N GLY A 248 27.08 7.83 8.03
CA GLY A 248 27.01 7.59 6.59
C GLY A 248 28.35 7.18 6.00
N ASN A 249 29.45 7.82 6.40
CA ASN A 249 30.79 7.41 5.98
C ASN A 249 31.13 5.98 6.43
N GLY A 250 30.72 5.59 7.64
CA GLY A 250 30.97 4.24 8.16
C GLY A 250 30.10 3.15 7.54
N LEU A 251 28.90 3.50 7.07
CA LEU A 251 27.94 2.58 6.43
C LEU A 251 28.04 2.58 4.90
N ASP A 252 28.85 3.45 4.31
CA ASP A 252 28.89 3.75 2.87
C ASP A 252 27.50 4.14 2.32
N TRP A 253 26.77 4.95 3.10
CA TRP A 253 25.39 5.37 2.78
C TRP A 253 25.31 6.86 2.48
N PRO A 254 24.43 7.28 1.53
CA PRO A 254 24.10 8.68 1.33
C PRO A 254 23.58 9.31 2.64
N ALA A 255 24.01 10.55 2.92
CA ALA A 255 23.62 11.26 4.14
C ALA A 255 22.10 11.36 4.31
N THR A 256 21.36 11.55 3.21
CA THR A 256 19.90 11.60 3.21
C THR A 256 19.26 10.30 3.68
N ARG A 257 19.77 9.14 3.26
CA ARG A 257 19.29 7.82 3.70
C ARG A 257 19.49 7.62 5.21
N VAL A 258 20.66 8.02 5.71
CA VAL A 258 21.00 7.94 7.13
C VAL A 258 20.12 8.87 7.96
N GLU A 259 19.87 10.09 7.49
CA GLU A 259 19.00 11.05 8.17
C GLU A 259 17.56 10.55 8.26
N THR A 260 17.01 10.00 7.18
CA THR A 260 15.68 9.38 7.18
C THR A 260 15.63 8.21 8.17
N ALA A 261 16.56 7.27 8.07
CA ALA A 261 16.61 6.11 8.97
C ALA A 261 16.74 6.49 10.46
N LEU A 262 17.55 7.51 10.77
CA LEU A 262 17.68 8.04 12.13
C LEU A 262 16.42 8.78 12.61
N HIS A 263 15.73 9.48 11.70
CA HIS A 263 14.44 10.11 12.01
C HIS A 263 13.38 9.07 12.37
N ASP A 264 13.30 8.02 11.54
CA ASP A 264 12.35 6.92 11.73
C ASP A 264 12.68 6.12 12.98
N ALA A 265 13.96 5.85 13.27
CA ALA A 265 14.39 5.17 14.48
C ALA A 265 14.02 5.92 15.78
N VAL A 266 13.94 7.26 15.74
CA VAL A 266 13.47 8.08 16.87
C VAL A 266 11.95 8.04 17.01
N ARG A 267 11.21 8.12 15.89
CA ARG A 267 9.74 8.08 15.91
C ARG A 267 9.19 6.70 16.26
N ARG A 268 9.88 5.65 15.81
CA ARG A 268 9.42 4.26 15.85
C ARG A 268 10.22 3.42 16.80
N ALA A 269 10.01 3.73 18.08
CA ALA A 269 10.66 3.07 19.19
C ALA A 269 10.15 1.62 19.40
N ASP A 270 9.14 1.19 18.64
CA ASP A 270 8.68 -0.19 18.45
C ASP A 270 9.70 -1.03 17.67
N LEU A 271 10.36 -0.47 16.65
CA LEU A 271 11.36 -1.19 15.84
C LEU A 271 12.73 -1.33 16.52
N THR A 272 13.04 -0.46 17.47
CA THR A 272 14.37 -0.39 18.07
C THR A 272 14.47 -1.08 19.43
N GLY A 273 13.41 -1.79 19.86
CA GLY A 273 13.27 -2.39 21.20
C GLY A 273 14.25 -3.54 21.45
N PRO A 274 15.52 -3.25 21.78
CA PRO A 274 15.93 -3.18 23.19
C PRO A 274 16.61 -1.86 23.59
N VAL A 275 16.67 -0.89 22.67
CA VAL A 275 17.30 0.42 22.86
C VAL A 275 16.32 1.55 22.50
N VAL A 276 16.62 2.76 22.95
CA VAL A 276 15.98 3.99 22.49
C VAL A 276 17.02 4.82 21.77
N ILE A 277 16.73 5.21 20.54
CA ILE A 277 17.57 6.18 19.83
C ILE A 277 17.20 7.59 20.30
N ARG A 278 18.20 8.34 20.76
CA ARG A 278 18.02 9.72 21.24
C ARG A 278 18.94 10.67 20.48
N ARG A 279 18.38 11.78 20.01
CA ARG A 279 19.14 12.91 19.48
C ARG A 279 19.68 13.79 20.62
N GLU A 280 20.96 14.13 20.58
CA GLU A 280 21.63 14.98 21.56
C GLU A 280 21.73 16.44 21.09
N ARG A 281 21.95 17.38 22.02
CA ARG A 281 22.00 18.82 21.73
C ARG A 281 23.04 19.22 20.67
N GLY A 282 24.09 18.40 20.46
CA GLY A 282 25.12 18.59 19.44
C GLY A 282 24.82 17.98 18.07
N GLY A 283 23.59 17.51 17.83
CA GLY A 283 23.15 16.91 16.57
C GLY A 283 23.55 15.44 16.36
N GLY A 284 24.21 14.82 17.34
CA GLY A 284 24.52 13.39 17.34
C GLY A 284 23.34 12.54 17.80
N TYR A 285 23.34 11.27 17.41
CA TYR A 285 22.36 10.26 17.81
C TYR A 285 23.05 9.19 18.64
N ARG A 286 22.38 8.71 19.69
CA ARG A 286 22.90 7.68 20.58
C ARG A 286 21.86 6.60 20.85
N ALA A 287 22.26 5.34 20.82
CA ALA A 287 21.46 4.22 21.31
C ALA A 287 21.58 4.10 22.83
N ILE A 288 20.44 4.08 23.53
CA ILE A 288 20.37 3.96 24.99
C ILE A 288 19.66 2.66 25.33
N PRO A 289 20.32 1.69 25.98
CA PRO A 289 19.66 0.45 26.40
C PRO A 289 18.46 0.70 27.32
N ARG A 290 17.34 0.03 27.05
CA ARG A 290 16.14 0.00 27.91
C ARG A 290 16.33 -0.93 29.12
N LEU A 291 17.47 -0.81 29.77
CA LEU A 291 17.79 -1.56 30.99
C LEU A 291 17.44 -0.71 32.21
N THR A 292 16.80 -1.33 33.20
CA THR A 292 16.62 -0.73 34.52
C THR A 292 17.97 -0.45 35.17
N ARG A 293 17.99 0.49 36.13
CA ARG A 293 19.21 0.81 36.88
C ARG A 293 19.83 -0.45 37.52
N THR A 294 19.00 -1.33 38.07
CA THR A 294 19.40 -2.59 38.69
C THR A 294 20.06 -3.55 37.69
N GLN A 295 19.44 -3.76 36.53
CA GLN A 295 20.00 -4.60 35.46
C GLN A 295 21.35 -4.06 34.97
N ARG A 296 21.47 -2.75 34.83
CA ARG A 296 22.72 -2.11 34.39
C ARG A 296 23.86 -2.32 35.39
N THR A 297 23.59 -2.17 36.68
CA THR A 297 24.58 -2.40 37.74
C THR A 297 25.02 -3.87 37.77
N ALA A 298 24.08 -4.82 37.68
CA ALA A 298 24.38 -6.25 37.69
C ALA A 298 25.25 -6.67 36.50
N LEU A 299 24.91 -6.22 35.29
CA LEU A 299 25.69 -6.51 34.08
C LEU A 299 27.09 -5.89 34.11
N THR A 300 27.24 -4.68 34.68
CA THR A 300 28.55 -4.03 34.83
C THR A 300 29.43 -4.78 35.83
N ALA A 301 28.84 -5.35 36.90
CA ALA A 301 29.58 -6.18 37.85
C ALA A 301 30.09 -7.48 37.20
N LEU A 302 29.24 -8.16 36.42
CA LEU A 302 29.62 -9.37 35.68
C LEU A 302 30.76 -9.14 34.67
N ALA A 303 30.72 -8.01 33.95
CA ALA A 303 31.75 -7.66 32.98
C ALA A 303 33.10 -7.28 33.61
N ARG A 304 33.14 -6.95 34.92
CA ARG A 304 34.38 -6.68 35.67
C ARG A 304 34.93 -7.93 36.35
N SER A 305 34.12 -8.96 36.51
CA SER A 305 34.51 -10.26 37.07
C SER A 305 34.85 -11.31 36.00
N SER A 306 34.75 -10.93 34.72
CA SER A 306 35.15 -11.75 33.54
C SER A 306 36.43 -11.17 32.95
#